data_AF-A0A932FXF7-F1
#
_entry.id   AF-A0A932FXF7-F1
#
_cell.length_a   1.000
_cell.length_b   1.000
_cell.length_c   1.000
_cell.angle_alpha   90.00
_cell.angle_beta   90.00
_cell.angle_gamma   90.00
#
_symmetry.space_group_name_H-M   'P 1'
#
loop_
_entity.id
_entity.type
_entity.pdbx_description
1 polymer ?
#
loop_
_entity_poly.entity_id
_entity_poly.type
_entity_poly.pdbx_seq_one_letter_code
_entity_poly.pdbx_strand_id
1 'polypeptide(L)'
;MKAVDGEMKNRFRKIHEQLDQIHQEVQLQRVILDELFPLDLLSVDIKNSYRQTITRLEREAAEICRLLDPEALSEETVAPLFQEISILHQPRYIDGQGKDVTLTKTSSGDFEWNDSITLYQEFQKGLEKKAEEWTHPIVGTPFQDYILELILKDDNTFNKKALRHPFQRIGRSTVAQRQHFLENMRQVFGFDLQETMGQYVSHLQAIEELLVSLDGRYRSKVIRHRRYLPSLKEFEAIESKKEGKAKEVEERRAHLKRDLLHHEAWGHHLEPIATYLYSLDTFNLYNVFKVDIWGNLHPVPSYQRCHFGDLVGYEREKAILVKETAAFLNGKDTNNIFIYGPPGTGKSSSINALL
;
A
#
# COMPACT_ATOMS: atom_id res chain seq x y z
N MET A 1 -37.37 16.55 -24.44
CA MET A 1 -36.98 15.81 -23.23
C MET A 1 -38.03 16.12 -22.17
N LYS A 2 -37.71 16.10 -20.87
CA LYS A 2 -38.27 17.10 -19.96
C LYS A 2 -37.41 18.36 -20.05
N ALA A 3 -38.04 19.54 -19.98
CA ALA A 3 -37.31 20.79 -19.85
C ALA A 3 -36.51 20.82 -18.53
N VAL A 4 -35.33 21.44 -18.55
CA VAL A 4 -34.46 21.58 -17.37
C VAL A 4 -35.01 22.68 -16.45
N ASP A 5 -35.82 22.29 -15.46
CA ASP A 5 -36.41 23.22 -14.49
C ASP A 5 -35.41 23.71 -13.41
N GLY A 6 -35.86 24.67 -12.61
CA GLY A 6 -35.06 25.30 -11.55
C GLY A 6 -34.70 24.37 -10.39
N GLU A 7 -35.52 23.35 -10.08
CA GLU A 7 -35.18 22.35 -9.07
C GLU A 7 -34.05 21.46 -9.60
N MET A 8 -34.14 21.05 -10.87
CA MET A 8 -33.15 20.21 -11.51
C MET A 8 -31.81 20.93 -11.69
N LYS A 9 -31.78 22.21 -12.11
CA LYS A 9 -30.55 23.02 -12.11
C LYS A 9 -29.94 23.13 -10.71
N ASN A 10 -30.75 23.23 -9.65
CA ASN A 10 -30.25 23.27 -8.29
C ASN A 10 -29.66 21.91 -7.83
N ARG A 11 -30.23 20.78 -8.28
CA ARG A 11 -29.67 19.45 -8.05
C ARG A 11 -28.33 19.24 -8.77
N PHE A 12 -28.20 19.70 -10.02
CA PHE A 12 -26.91 19.67 -10.73
C PHE A 12 -25.85 20.54 -10.04
N ARG A 13 -26.20 21.78 -9.67
CA ARG A 13 -25.28 22.67 -8.90
C ARG A 13 -24.76 21.99 -7.64
N LYS A 14 -25.64 21.40 -6.82
CA LYS A 14 -25.22 20.71 -5.59
C LYS A 14 -24.25 19.56 -5.86
N ILE A 15 -24.43 18.80 -6.94
CA ILE A 15 -23.50 17.72 -7.29
C ILE A 15 -22.15 18.29 -7.78
N HIS A 16 -22.15 19.38 -8.55
CA HIS A 16 -20.93 20.07 -8.94
C HIS A 16 -20.17 20.59 -7.71
N GLU A 17 -20.84 21.22 -6.74
CA GLU A 17 -20.23 21.68 -5.48
C GLU A 17 -19.56 20.51 -4.72
N GLN A 18 -20.20 19.35 -4.68
CA GLN A 18 -19.65 18.16 -4.00
C GLN A 18 -18.49 17.49 -4.76
N LEU A 19 -18.54 17.46 -6.10
CA LEU A 19 -17.44 16.95 -6.92
C LEU A 19 -16.24 17.89 -6.95
N ASP A 20 -16.44 19.20 -6.87
CA ASP A 20 -15.36 20.18 -6.76
C ASP A 20 -14.62 20.06 -5.42
N GLN A 21 -15.36 19.83 -4.31
CA GLN A 21 -14.74 19.48 -3.02
C GLN A 21 -13.86 18.22 -3.14
N ILE A 22 -14.37 17.14 -3.74
CA ILE A 22 -13.59 15.90 -3.97
C ILE A 22 -12.36 16.19 -4.85
N HIS A 23 -12.50 16.99 -5.91
CA HIS A 23 -11.37 17.38 -6.75
C HIS A 23 -10.28 18.10 -5.94
N GLN A 24 -10.64 19.09 -5.12
CA GLN A 24 -9.69 19.85 -4.28
C GLN A 24 -8.99 18.95 -3.24
N GLU A 25 -9.74 18.07 -2.57
CA GLU A 25 -9.19 17.14 -1.57
C GLU A 25 -8.21 16.12 -2.20
N VAL A 26 -8.57 15.56 -3.36
CA VAL A 26 -7.72 14.60 -4.10
C VAL A 26 -6.50 15.30 -4.72
N GLN A 27 -6.64 16.53 -5.20
CA GLN A 27 -5.53 17.35 -5.70
C GLN A 27 -4.50 17.63 -4.60
N LEU A 28 -4.96 18.02 -3.40
CA LEU A 28 -4.10 18.20 -2.23
C LEU A 28 -3.36 16.90 -1.88
N GLN A 29 -4.08 15.77 -1.84
CA GLN A 29 -3.47 14.46 -1.60
C GLN A 29 -2.44 14.08 -2.66
N ARG A 30 -2.63 14.41 -3.95
CA ARG A 30 -1.60 14.19 -4.98
C ARG A 30 -0.34 15.01 -4.72
N VAL A 31 -0.47 16.30 -4.38
CA VAL A 31 0.69 17.16 -4.05
C VAL A 31 1.47 16.58 -2.87
N ILE A 32 0.78 16.15 -1.82
CA ILE A 32 1.41 15.51 -0.65
C ILE A 32 2.12 14.20 -1.05
N LEU A 33 1.56 13.39 -1.95
CA LEU A 33 2.19 12.17 -2.46
C LEU A 33 3.41 12.42 -3.35
N ASP A 34 3.42 13.53 -4.10
CA ASP A 34 4.51 13.87 -5.02
C ASP A 34 5.67 14.60 -4.33
N GLU A 35 5.39 15.40 -3.28
CA GLU A 35 6.40 16.17 -2.54
C GLU A 35 6.91 15.49 -1.26
N LEU A 36 6.01 14.86 -0.48
CA LEU A 36 6.29 14.51 0.93
C LEU A 36 6.39 13.00 1.19
N PHE A 37 5.90 12.16 0.28
CA PHE A 37 5.88 10.71 0.48
C PHE A 37 7.20 10.05 0.04
N PRO A 38 8.01 9.46 0.94
CA PRO A 38 9.26 8.83 0.55
C PRO A 38 9.02 7.70 -0.43
N LEU A 39 9.76 7.73 -1.53
CA LEU A 39 9.57 6.84 -2.67
C LEU A 39 9.82 5.35 -2.33
N ASP A 40 10.44 5.08 -1.19
CA ASP A 40 11.00 3.77 -0.81
C ASP A 40 10.22 3.03 0.29
N LEU A 41 9.13 3.61 0.81
CA LEU A 41 8.38 3.01 1.94
C LEU A 41 7.32 1.98 1.52
N LEU A 42 6.41 2.34 0.63
CA LEU A 42 5.39 1.42 0.12
C LEU A 42 6.04 0.38 -0.81
N SER A 43 5.46 -0.81 -0.92
CA SER A 43 5.78 -1.71 -2.04
C SER A 43 5.47 -1.00 -3.36
N VAL A 44 6.31 -1.22 -4.37
CA VAL A 44 6.22 -0.55 -5.67
C VAL A 44 4.81 -0.68 -6.27
N ASP A 45 4.17 -1.84 -6.12
CA ASP A 45 2.85 -2.14 -6.69
C ASP A 45 1.72 -1.37 -5.97
N ILE A 46 1.70 -1.36 -4.63
CA ILE A 46 0.67 -0.64 -3.84
C ILE A 46 0.87 0.88 -3.99
N LYS A 47 2.12 1.33 -4.04
CA LYS A 47 2.48 2.73 -4.29
C LYS A 47 1.99 3.23 -5.65
N ASN A 48 2.27 2.47 -6.70
CA ASN A 48 1.93 2.84 -8.07
C ASN A 48 0.41 2.87 -8.23
N SER A 49 -0.30 1.81 -7.82
CA SER A 49 -1.77 1.74 -7.91
C SER A 49 -2.45 2.84 -7.08
N TYR A 50 -2.02 3.14 -5.86
CA TYR A 50 -2.55 4.26 -5.06
C TYR A 50 -2.34 5.62 -5.75
N ARG A 51 -1.11 5.89 -6.22
CA ARG A 51 -0.78 7.16 -6.90
C ARG A 51 -1.51 7.30 -8.25
N GLN A 52 -1.68 6.20 -8.99
CA GLN A 52 -2.46 6.14 -10.21
C GLN A 52 -3.94 6.42 -9.92
N THR A 53 -4.52 5.78 -8.90
CA THR A 53 -5.91 6.01 -8.44
C THR A 53 -6.15 7.49 -8.15
N ILE A 54 -5.32 8.10 -7.29
CA ILE A 54 -5.40 9.53 -6.94
C ILE A 54 -5.27 10.42 -8.19
N THR A 55 -4.24 10.20 -9.01
CA THR A 55 -3.99 10.99 -10.23
C THR A 55 -5.13 10.87 -11.25
N ARG A 56 -5.78 9.71 -11.32
CA ARG A 56 -6.89 9.44 -12.24
C ARG A 56 -8.21 10.03 -11.72
N LEU A 57 -8.50 9.86 -10.43
CA LEU A 57 -9.65 10.43 -9.74
C LEU A 57 -9.68 11.95 -9.83
N GLU A 58 -8.55 12.62 -9.60
CA GLU A 58 -8.43 14.08 -9.73
C GLU A 58 -8.85 14.58 -11.11
N ARG A 59 -8.38 13.88 -12.17
CA ARG A 59 -8.64 14.22 -13.57
C ARG A 59 -10.08 13.95 -13.98
N GLU A 60 -10.65 12.83 -13.54
CA GLU A 60 -12.05 12.52 -13.81
C GLU A 60 -12.98 13.50 -13.09
N ALA A 61 -12.75 13.78 -11.80
CA ALA A 61 -13.53 14.76 -11.05
C ALA A 61 -13.47 16.17 -11.69
N ALA A 62 -12.28 16.65 -12.06
CA ALA A 62 -12.11 17.94 -12.74
C ALA A 62 -12.90 18.02 -14.06
N GLU A 63 -12.82 16.97 -14.88
CA GLU A 63 -13.52 16.90 -16.16
C GLU A 63 -15.05 16.82 -15.96
N ILE A 64 -15.53 16.06 -14.98
CA ILE A 64 -16.96 15.97 -14.69
C ILE A 64 -17.49 17.32 -14.17
N CYS A 65 -16.76 18.05 -13.31
CA CYS A 65 -17.12 19.42 -12.93
C CYS A 65 -17.23 20.33 -14.16
N ARG A 66 -16.21 20.32 -15.04
CA ARG A 66 -16.20 21.10 -16.30
C ARG A 66 -17.40 20.78 -17.20
N LEU A 67 -17.88 19.54 -17.19
CA LEU A 67 -19.04 19.09 -17.98
C LEU A 67 -20.39 19.39 -17.31
N LEU A 68 -20.44 19.53 -15.99
CA LEU A 68 -21.68 19.75 -15.21
C LEU A 68 -21.98 21.22 -14.90
N ASP A 69 -21.40 22.16 -15.65
CA ASP A 69 -21.68 23.60 -15.56
C ASP A 69 -23.21 23.88 -15.53
N PRO A 70 -23.75 24.38 -14.39
CA PRO A 70 -25.19 24.62 -14.24
C PRO A 70 -25.75 25.70 -15.18
N GLU A 71 -24.90 26.58 -15.70
CA GLU A 71 -25.28 27.65 -16.63
C GLU A 71 -25.33 27.12 -18.08
N ALA A 72 -24.39 26.27 -18.48
CA ALA A 72 -24.35 25.62 -19.80
C ALA A 72 -25.38 24.48 -20.02
N LEU A 73 -26.02 24.00 -18.95
CA LEU A 73 -27.01 22.92 -19.00
C LEU A 73 -28.31 23.35 -19.71
N SER A 74 -28.57 22.73 -20.88
CA SER A 74 -29.72 22.95 -21.77
C SER A 74 -30.20 21.63 -22.41
N GLU A 75 -31.39 21.59 -23.02
CA GLU A 75 -31.90 20.35 -23.67
C GLU A 75 -30.96 19.82 -24.78
N GLU A 76 -30.21 20.69 -25.46
CA GLU A 76 -29.28 20.29 -26.52
C GLU A 76 -27.96 19.74 -25.96
N THR A 77 -27.49 20.23 -24.80
CA THR A 77 -26.23 19.78 -24.19
C THR A 77 -26.36 18.48 -23.39
N VAL A 78 -27.57 18.08 -22.97
CA VAL A 78 -27.82 16.81 -22.24
C VAL A 78 -27.34 15.56 -22.99
N ALA A 79 -27.46 15.54 -24.32
CA ALA A 79 -27.10 14.37 -25.12
C ALA A 79 -25.58 14.17 -25.27
N PRO A 80 -24.79 15.19 -25.65
CA PRO A 80 -23.33 15.16 -25.50
C PRO A 80 -22.89 14.88 -24.07
N LEU A 81 -23.47 15.55 -23.07
CA LEU A 81 -23.12 15.40 -21.66
C LEU A 81 -23.26 13.97 -21.14
N PHE A 82 -24.42 13.33 -21.38
CA PHE A 82 -24.60 11.93 -21.02
C PHE A 82 -23.62 11.02 -21.77
N GLN A 83 -23.32 11.32 -23.04
CA GLN A 83 -22.34 10.56 -23.79
C GLN A 83 -20.92 10.72 -23.21
N GLU A 84 -20.45 11.93 -22.95
CA GLU A 84 -19.11 12.18 -22.41
C GLU A 84 -18.95 11.58 -21.00
N ILE A 85 -19.90 11.81 -20.10
CA ILE A 85 -19.88 11.23 -18.75
C ILE A 85 -20.02 9.69 -18.81
N SER A 86 -20.85 9.15 -19.71
CA SER A 86 -20.89 7.69 -19.91
C SER A 86 -19.55 7.14 -20.37
N ILE A 87 -18.90 7.78 -21.35
CA ILE A 87 -17.68 7.24 -21.93
C ILE A 87 -16.46 7.51 -21.02
N LEU A 88 -16.49 8.50 -20.11
CA LEU A 88 -15.49 8.62 -19.03
C LEU A 88 -15.46 7.38 -18.13
N HIS A 89 -16.61 6.69 -17.99
CA HIS A 89 -16.79 5.50 -17.16
C HIS A 89 -17.04 4.21 -17.98
N GLN A 90 -16.80 4.26 -19.30
CA GLN A 90 -16.83 3.08 -20.18
C GLN A 90 -15.41 2.59 -20.51
N PRO A 91 -15.28 1.29 -20.81
CA PRO A 91 -14.16 0.80 -21.60
C PRO A 91 -14.13 1.44 -23.01
N ARG A 92 -12.98 2.00 -23.41
CA ARG A 92 -12.66 2.60 -24.73
C ARG A 92 -11.42 1.86 -25.35
N TYR A 93 -11.35 1.58 -26.66
CA TYR A 93 -10.07 1.31 -27.39
C TYR A 93 -10.19 1.53 -28.92
N ILE A 94 -9.23 2.06 -29.72
CA ILE A 94 -7.98 2.82 -29.48
C ILE A 94 -6.85 2.45 -30.46
N ASP A 95 -7.17 2.36 -31.76
CA ASP A 95 -6.22 2.44 -32.87
C ASP A 95 -6.53 3.62 -33.83
N GLY A 96 -5.54 4.02 -34.64
CA GLY A 96 -5.46 5.27 -35.41
C GLY A 96 -6.48 5.52 -36.53
N GLN A 97 -7.69 4.97 -36.43
CA GLN A 97 -8.87 5.27 -37.25
C GLN A 97 -10.03 5.90 -36.42
N GLY A 98 -9.91 5.98 -35.08
CA GLY A 98 -10.77 6.78 -34.15
C GLY A 98 -11.86 5.98 -33.42
N LYS A 99 -11.82 5.84 -32.06
CA LYS A 99 -12.46 4.64 -31.44
C LYS A 99 -12.78 4.46 -29.94
N ASP A 100 -12.18 4.91 -28.81
CA ASP A 100 -11.22 5.94 -28.33
C ASP A 100 -10.33 5.35 -27.15
N VAL A 101 -9.54 6.06 -26.30
CA VAL A 101 -8.50 5.44 -25.41
C VAL A 101 -8.94 4.89 -24.02
N THR A 102 -8.77 3.58 -23.69
CA THR A 102 -8.51 3.03 -22.31
C THR A 102 -7.93 1.58 -22.25
N LEU A 103 -6.81 1.23 -22.89
CA LEU A 103 -6.02 0.04 -22.48
C LEU A 103 -4.52 0.35 -22.57
N THR A 104 -3.81 0.37 -21.43
CA THR A 104 -2.35 0.53 -21.45
C THR A 104 -1.71 -0.81 -21.83
N LYS A 105 -0.86 -0.81 -22.87
CA LYS A 105 -0.15 -2.02 -23.29
C LYS A 105 1.06 -2.25 -22.39
N THR A 106 1.07 -3.36 -21.67
CA THR A 106 2.15 -3.74 -20.75
C THR A 106 3.41 -4.16 -21.52
N SER A 107 4.54 -4.32 -20.82
CA SER A 107 5.76 -4.89 -21.41
C SER A 107 5.66 -6.38 -21.76
N SER A 108 4.65 -7.12 -21.26
CA SER A 108 4.31 -8.47 -21.74
C SER A 108 3.42 -8.46 -23.00
N GLY A 109 2.80 -7.31 -23.31
CA GLY A 109 1.92 -7.12 -24.46
C GLY A 109 0.42 -7.24 -24.14
N ASP A 110 0.08 -7.49 -22.88
CA ASP A 110 -1.27 -7.48 -22.33
C ASP A 110 -1.83 -6.03 -22.22
N PHE A 111 -3.09 -5.91 -21.82
CA PHE A 111 -3.87 -4.69 -21.91
C PHE A 111 -4.68 -4.43 -20.62
N GLU A 112 -4.40 -3.32 -19.95
CA GLU A 112 -4.95 -3.01 -18.61
C GLU A 112 -5.83 -1.74 -18.59
N TRP A 113 -6.94 -1.79 -17.83
CA TRP A 113 -7.87 -0.67 -17.65
C TRP A 113 -7.26 0.44 -16.78
N ASN A 114 -7.77 1.67 -16.91
CA ASN A 114 -7.14 2.85 -16.32
C ASN A 114 -8.18 3.94 -15.99
N ASP A 115 -9.29 3.54 -15.36
CA ASP A 115 -10.25 4.45 -14.70
C ASP A 115 -10.07 4.41 -13.17
N SER A 116 -10.53 5.45 -12.46
CA SER A 116 -10.25 5.60 -11.02
C SER A 116 -10.76 4.42 -10.19
N ILE A 117 -11.91 3.85 -10.56
CA ILE A 117 -12.54 2.75 -9.82
C ILE A 117 -11.77 1.44 -10.01
N THR A 118 -11.32 1.14 -11.23
CA THR A 118 -10.54 -0.08 -11.49
C THR A 118 -9.16 0.00 -10.84
N LEU A 119 -8.50 1.16 -10.88
CA LEU A 119 -7.23 1.39 -10.19
C LEU A 119 -7.38 1.25 -8.65
N TYR A 120 -8.50 1.72 -8.09
CA TYR A 120 -8.81 1.50 -6.67
C TYR A 120 -9.00 0.01 -6.35
N GLN A 121 -9.69 -0.76 -7.21
CA GLN A 121 -9.84 -2.21 -7.05
C GLN A 121 -8.49 -2.94 -7.14
N GLU A 122 -7.57 -2.50 -8.00
CA GLU A 122 -6.21 -3.04 -8.10
C GLU A 122 -5.35 -2.69 -6.89
N PHE A 123 -5.44 -1.44 -6.39
CA PHE A 123 -4.83 -1.01 -5.13
C PHE A 123 -5.32 -1.85 -3.95
N GLN A 124 -6.64 -2.02 -3.80
CA GLN A 124 -7.22 -2.87 -2.77
C GLN A 124 -6.72 -4.32 -2.92
N LYS A 125 -6.77 -4.92 -4.11
CA LYS A 125 -6.27 -6.29 -4.35
C LYS A 125 -4.78 -6.46 -4.03
N GLY A 126 -3.97 -5.44 -4.29
CA GLY A 126 -2.56 -5.40 -3.90
C GLY A 126 -2.37 -5.38 -2.38
N LEU A 127 -3.26 -4.68 -1.68
CA LEU A 127 -3.31 -4.59 -0.22
C LEU A 127 -3.90 -5.86 0.44
N GLU A 128 -4.90 -6.50 -0.17
CA GLU A 128 -5.47 -7.81 0.21
C GLU A 128 -4.38 -8.88 0.24
N LYS A 129 -3.63 -9.02 -0.87
CA LYS A 129 -2.48 -9.92 -0.98
C LYS A 129 -1.39 -9.64 0.07
N LYS A 130 -1.31 -8.42 0.62
CA LYS A 130 -0.42 -8.10 1.74
C LYS A 130 -1.04 -8.34 3.11
N ALA A 131 -2.34 -8.19 3.28
CA ALA A 131 -3.05 -8.60 4.49
C ALA A 131 -3.03 -10.11 4.71
N GLU A 132 -3.07 -10.92 3.64
CA GLU A 132 -2.85 -12.37 3.69
C GLU A 132 -1.46 -12.77 4.22
N GLU A 133 -0.45 -11.89 4.09
CA GLU A 133 0.89 -12.09 4.66
C GLU A 133 0.98 -11.63 6.13
N TRP A 134 -0.04 -10.97 6.69
CA TRP A 134 -0.01 -10.44 8.04
C TRP A 134 -0.38 -11.51 9.07
N THR A 135 0.41 -11.53 10.15
CA THR A 135 0.22 -12.43 11.30
C THR A 135 0.07 -11.63 12.58
N HIS A 136 -0.61 -10.48 12.50
CA HIS A 136 -0.78 -9.53 13.58
C HIS A 136 -2.18 -8.89 13.49
N PRO A 137 -2.79 -8.45 14.61
CA PRO A 137 -4.06 -7.74 14.58
C PRO A 137 -3.98 -6.44 13.78
N ILE A 138 -4.91 -6.25 12.83
CA ILE A 138 -5.06 -5.02 12.04
C ILE A 138 -5.54 -3.88 12.95
N VAL A 139 -4.97 -2.68 12.77
CA VAL A 139 -5.32 -1.48 13.51
C VAL A 139 -5.72 -0.35 12.55
N GLY A 140 -6.98 0.09 12.65
CA GLY A 140 -7.59 0.99 11.68
C GLY A 140 -8.07 0.23 10.44
N THR A 141 -8.07 0.86 9.27
CA THR A 141 -8.16 0.14 7.99
C THR A 141 -6.84 -0.59 7.68
N PRO A 142 -6.81 -1.58 6.78
CA PRO A 142 -5.58 -2.19 6.29
C PRO A 142 -4.57 -1.19 5.72
N PHE A 143 -5.03 -0.11 5.08
CA PHE A 143 -4.12 0.91 4.57
C PHE A 143 -3.47 1.70 5.71
N GLN A 144 -4.23 1.99 6.77
CA GLN A 144 -3.72 2.58 8.01
C GLN A 144 -2.75 1.62 8.71
N ASP A 145 -3.10 0.35 8.91
CA ASP A 145 -2.21 -0.64 9.52
C ASP A 145 -0.91 -0.82 8.72
N TYR A 146 -1.01 -0.80 7.38
CA TYR A 146 0.14 -0.90 6.49
C TYR A 146 1.07 0.32 6.61
N ILE A 147 0.54 1.55 6.62
CA ILE A 147 1.33 2.76 6.89
C ILE A 147 2.02 2.68 8.27
N LEU A 148 1.31 2.19 9.30
CA LEU A 148 1.86 2.05 10.65
C LEU A 148 2.97 0.97 10.72
N GLU A 149 2.79 -0.18 10.05
CA GLU A 149 3.83 -1.20 9.89
C GLU A 149 5.09 -0.62 9.20
N LEU A 150 4.91 0.18 8.15
CA LEU A 150 6.03 0.81 7.45
C LEU A 150 6.77 1.82 8.31
N ILE A 151 6.08 2.67 9.07
CA ILE A 151 6.70 3.63 10.01
C ILE A 151 7.60 2.93 11.04
N LEU A 152 7.19 1.74 11.50
CA LEU A 152 7.92 0.93 12.48
C LEU A 152 9.04 0.08 11.87
N LYS A 153 8.94 -0.31 10.58
CA LYS A 153 9.93 -1.14 9.86
C LYS A 153 10.96 -0.36 9.06
N ASP A 154 10.72 0.91 8.79
CA ASP A 154 11.56 1.79 7.98
C ASP A 154 13.03 1.84 8.44
N ASP A 155 13.95 1.75 7.47
CA ASP A 155 15.40 1.60 7.65
C ASP A 155 16.13 2.95 7.89
N ASN A 156 15.46 3.91 8.52
CA ASN A 156 15.96 5.27 8.69
C ASN A 156 16.96 5.45 9.86
N THR A 157 17.62 6.61 9.90
CA THR A 157 18.65 6.96 10.91
C THR A 157 18.11 7.11 12.34
N PHE A 158 16.83 7.44 12.53
CA PHE A 158 16.19 7.46 13.85
C PHE A 158 15.94 6.04 14.35
N ASN A 159 15.30 5.19 13.55
CA ASN A 159 15.02 3.79 13.90
C ASN A 159 16.34 3.06 14.24
N LYS A 160 17.37 3.19 13.39
CA LYS A 160 18.72 2.64 13.61
C LYS A 160 19.41 3.10 14.92
N LYS A 161 19.03 4.24 15.49
CA LYS A 161 19.54 4.73 16.79
C LYS A 161 18.66 4.26 17.94
N ALA A 162 17.35 4.34 17.82
CA ALA A 162 16.40 3.85 18.83
C ALA A 162 16.59 2.35 19.13
N LEU A 163 16.82 1.55 18.09
CA LEU A 163 17.16 0.12 18.17
C LEU A 163 18.47 -0.20 18.95
N ARG A 164 19.26 0.81 19.32
CA ARG A 164 20.56 0.64 20.02
C ARG A 164 20.68 1.49 21.29
N HIS A 165 19.91 2.56 21.41
CA HIS A 165 20.05 3.58 22.44
C HIS A 165 18.66 4.09 22.87
N PRO A 166 18.44 4.32 24.18
CA PRO A 166 17.19 4.92 24.65
C PRO A 166 16.99 6.33 24.06
N PHE A 167 15.73 6.74 23.93
CA PHE A 167 15.32 7.96 23.21
C PHE A 167 16.14 9.21 23.58
N GLN A 168 16.46 9.40 24.85
CA GLN A 168 17.15 10.58 25.38
C GLN A 168 18.63 10.65 24.96
N ARG A 169 19.18 9.60 24.32
CA ARG A 169 20.51 9.59 23.67
C ARG A 169 20.45 9.80 22.15
N ILE A 170 19.27 9.92 21.55
CA ILE A 170 19.13 10.20 20.11
C ILE A 170 19.38 11.70 19.87
N GLY A 171 20.33 12.02 18.98
CA GLY A 171 20.72 13.40 18.71
C GLY A 171 19.57 14.24 18.12
N ARG A 172 19.41 15.48 18.64
CA ARG A 172 18.28 16.38 18.34
C ARG A 172 17.95 16.55 16.85
N SER A 173 18.95 16.62 15.98
CA SER A 173 18.74 16.73 14.52
C SER A 173 18.07 15.49 13.91
N THR A 174 18.39 14.29 14.41
CA THR A 174 17.71 13.05 13.99
C THR A 174 16.29 12.95 14.55
N VAL A 175 16.05 13.48 15.76
CA VAL A 175 14.70 13.59 16.32
C VAL A 175 13.86 14.55 15.47
N ALA A 176 14.33 15.77 15.23
CA ALA A 176 13.63 16.78 14.43
C ALA A 176 13.35 16.33 12.99
N GLN A 177 14.31 15.64 12.34
CA GLN A 177 14.10 15.07 11.01
C GLN A 177 12.99 14.01 11.00
N ARG A 178 12.94 13.13 12.02
CA ARG A 178 11.87 12.12 12.11
C ARG A 178 10.53 12.73 12.50
N GLN A 179 10.53 13.76 13.35
CA GLN A 179 9.34 14.51 13.75
C GLN A 179 8.61 15.06 12.53
N HIS A 180 9.31 15.86 11.72
CA HIS A 180 8.73 16.47 10.52
C HIS A 180 8.22 15.42 9.51
N PHE A 181 8.99 14.34 9.32
CA PHE A 181 8.54 13.22 8.48
C PHE A 181 7.22 12.59 8.97
N LEU A 182 7.07 12.35 10.29
CA LEU A 182 5.85 11.77 10.83
C LEU A 182 4.65 12.73 10.79
N GLU A 183 4.88 14.03 10.95
CA GLU A 183 3.86 15.07 10.77
C GLU A 183 3.34 15.08 9.32
N ASN A 184 4.22 14.93 8.33
CA ASN A 184 3.84 14.83 6.92
C ASN A 184 3.09 13.51 6.63
N MET A 185 3.56 12.37 7.14
CA MET A 185 2.89 11.07 6.97
C MET A 185 1.49 11.04 7.59
N ARG A 186 1.25 11.80 8.67
CA ARG A 186 -0.06 11.86 9.31
C ARG A 186 -1.15 12.47 8.42
N GLN A 187 -0.78 13.30 7.44
CA GLN A 187 -1.68 13.82 6.42
C GLN A 187 -2.15 12.68 5.50
N VAL A 188 -1.20 11.95 4.91
CA VAL A 188 -1.50 10.81 4.00
C VAL A 188 -2.30 9.72 4.71
N PHE A 189 -2.01 9.45 5.98
CA PHE A 189 -2.76 8.52 6.82
C PHE A 189 -4.19 8.98 7.16
N GLY A 190 -4.43 10.29 7.17
CA GLY A 190 -5.74 10.88 7.45
C GLY A 190 -6.72 10.83 6.27
N PHE A 191 -6.24 10.62 5.05
CA PHE A 191 -7.05 10.62 3.84
C PHE A 191 -7.73 9.26 3.61
N ASP A 192 -9.03 9.17 3.88
CA ASP A 192 -9.82 7.97 3.60
C ASP A 192 -10.21 7.91 2.11
N LEU A 193 -9.35 7.24 1.32
CA LEU A 193 -9.61 6.98 -0.09
C LEU A 193 -10.85 6.10 -0.32
N GLN A 194 -11.20 5.17 0.59
CA GLN A 194 -12.42 4.36 0.45
C GLN A 194 -13.65 5.25 0.53
N GLU A 195 -13.69 6.15 1.52
CA GLU A 195 -14.80 7.09 1.66
C GLU A 195 -14.87 8.07 0.48
N THR A 196 -13.73 8.64 0.08
CA THR A 196 -13.64 9.56 -1.08
C THR A 196 -14.16 8.88 -2.35
N MET A 197 -13.73 7.65 -2.63
CA MET A 197 -14.23 6.86 -3.77
C MET A 197 -15.72 6.54 -3.63
N GLY A 198 -16.19 6.23 -2.41
CA GLY A 198 -17.60 5.97 -2.12
C GLY A 198 -18.49 7.17 -2.43
N GLN A 199 -18.09 8.36 -1.97
CA GLN A 199 -18.77 9.63 -2.28
C GLN A 199 -18.76 9.89 -3.79
N TYR A 200 -17.59 9.83 -4.44
CA TYR A 200 -17.45 9.99 -5.89
C TYR A 200 -18.39 9.07 -6.68
N VAL A 201 -18.38 7.78 -6.38
CA VAL A 201 -19.26 6.78 -7.01
C VAL A 201 -20.74 7.07 -6.74
N SER A 202 -21.11 7.59 -5.57
CA SER A 202 -22.47 8.05 -5.25
C SER A 202 -22.90 9.25 -6.10
N HIS A 203 -22.02 10.25 -6.29
CA HIS A 203 -22.30 11.41 -7.15
C HIS A 203 -22.50 10.99 -8.61
N LEU A 204 -21.69 10.05 -9.12
CA LEU A 204 -21.88 9.47 -10.46
C LEU A 204 -23.26 8.82 -10.65
N GLN A 205 -23.83 8.17 -9.63
CA GLN A 205 -25.19 7.61 -9.73
C GLN A 205 -26.23 8.72 -9.82
N ALA A 206 -26.11 9.75 -8.97
CA ALA A 206 -27.04 10.88 -8.97
C ALA A 206 -27.05 11.64 -10.31
N ILE A 207 -25.89 11.74 -10.98
CA ILE A 207 -25.76 12.35 -12.32
C ILE A 207 -26.49 11.52 -13.39
N GLU A 208 -26.23 10.20 -13.45
CA GLU A 208 -26.93 9.33 -14.39
C GLU A 208 -28.44 9.31 -14.15
N GLU A 209 -28.90 9.29 -12.89
CA GLU A 209 -30.32 9.33 -12.56
C GLU A 209 -30.99 10.64 -13.00
N LEU A 210 -30.31 11.78 -12.84
CA LEU A 210 -30.78 13.07 -13.36
C LEU A 210 -30.88 13.05 -14.90
N LEU A 211 -29.83 12.60 -15.59
CA LEU A 211 -29.80 12.56 -17.05
C LEU A 211 -30.83 11.56 -17.63
N VAL A 212 -31.07 10.42 -16.97
CA VAL A 212 -32.15 9.48 -17.32
C VAL A 212 -33.53 10.06 -17.00
N SER A 213 -33.66 10.96 -16.02
CA SER A 213 -34.93 11.65 -15.73
C SER A 213 -35.30 12.74 -16.75
N LEU A 214 -34.29 13.32 -17.40
CA LEU A 214 -34.43 14.23 -18.54
C LEU A 214 -34.79 13.47 -19.82
N ASP A 215 -34.13 12.34 -20.07
CA ASP A 215 -34.37 11.49 -21.23
C ASP A 215 -34.27 9.99 -20.90
N GLY A 216 -35.42 9.33 -20.88
CA GLY A 216 -35.53 7.89 -20.63
C GLY A 216 -34.80 7.00 -21.65
N ARG A 217 -34.39 7.54 -22.82
CA ARG A 217 -33.58 6.80 -23.81
C ARG A 217 -32.22 6.35 -23.26
N TYR A 218 -31.72 6.99 -22.19
CA TYR A 218 -30.46 6.64 -21.55
C TYR A 218 -30.55 5.51 -20.52
N ARG A 219 -31.77 5.10 -20.11
CA ARG A 219 -31.98 4.12 -19.04
C ARG A 219 -31.31 2.76 -19.27
N SER A 220 -31.16 2.34 -20.53
CA SER A 220 -30.49 1.09 -20.93
C SER A 220 -28.98 1.19 -21.10
N LYS A 221 -28.40 2.40 -21.03
CA LYS A 221 -26.95 2.66 -21.19
C LYS A 221 -26.19 2.78 -19.86
N VAL A 222 -26.90 2.91 -18.74
CA VAL A 222 -26.35 3.08 -17.38
C VAL A 222 -25.57 1.83 -16.93
N ILE A 223 -24.28 1.99 -16.60
CA ILE A 223 -23.37 0.87 -16.32
C ILE A 223 -23.24 0.63 -14.81
N ARG A 224 -24.22 -0.08 -14.25
CA ARG A 224 -24.23 -0.44 -12.82
C ARG A 224 -23.05 -1.34 -12.41
N HIS A 225 -22.57 -2.20 -13.30
CA HIS A 225 -21.56 -3.23 -12.98
C HIS A 225 -20.17 -2.69 -12.62
N ARG A 226 -19.78 -1.46 -13.05
CA ARG A 226 -18.47 -0.88 -12.69
C ARG A 226 -18.44 -0.18 -11.32
N ARG A 227 -19.58 -0.03 -10.63
CA ARG A 227 -19.68 0.70 -9.35
C ARG A 227 -19.46 -0.14 -8.09
N TYR A 228 -18.98 -1.37 -8.23
CA TYR A 228 -18.58 -2.14 -7.06
C TYR A 228 -17.29 -1.56 -6.46
N LEU A 229 -17.42 -0.89 -5.31
CA LEU A 229 -16.28 -0.56 -4.47
C LEU A 229 -16.16 -1.62 -3.38
N PRO A 230 -15.11 -2.46 -3.40
CA PRO A 230 -14.82 -3.34 -2.28
C PRO A 230 -14.45 -2.52 -1.04
N SER A 231 -14.71 -3.09 0.14
CA SER A 231 -14.52 -2.42 1.43
C SER A 231 -13.12 -2.72 1.98
N LEU A 232 -12.40 -1.70 2.44
CA LEU A 232 -11.21 -1.85 3.26
C LEU A 232 -11.56 -1.93 4.76
N LYS A 233 -12.79 -1.58 5.16
CA LYS A 233 -13.22 -1.55 6.57
C LYS A 233 -13.61 -2.93 7.13
N GLU A 234 -13.57 -4.00 6.32
CA GLU A 234 -14.09 -5.34 6.63
C GLU A 234 -13.01 -6.45 6.53
N PHE A 235 -11.79 -6.17 6.97
CA PHE A 235 -10.68 -7.13 6.93
C PHE A 235 -10.50 -7.89 8.24
N GLU A 236 -10.37 -9.22 8.14
CA GLU A 236 -9.96 -10.09 9.24
C GLU A 236 -8.47 -10.44 9.12
N ALA A 237 -7.75 -10.45 10.25
CA ALA A 237 -6.36 -10.89 10.32
C ALA A 237 -6.29 -12.41 10.56
N ILE A 238 -5.30 -13.09 9.98
CA ILE A 238 -5.05 -14.51 10.28
C ILE A 238 -4.59 -14.63 11.74
N GLU A 239 -5.18 -15.57 12.50
CA GLU A 239 -4.81 -15.80 13.90
C GLU A 239 -3.31 -16.05 14.08
N SER A 240 -2.68 -15.21 14.89
CA SER A 240 -1.25 -15.30 15.18
C SER A 240 -0.95 -16.49 16.09
N LYS A 241 -0.30 -17.52 15.54
CA LYS A 241 0.20 -18.71 16.27
C LYS A 241 1.47 -18.43 17.09
N LYS A 242 1.70 -17.17 17.51
CA LYS A 242 2.87 -16.78 18.30
C LYS A 242 2.57 -16.90 19.79
N GLU A 243 3.55 -17.39 20.55
CA GLU A 243 3.47 -17.59 21.99
C GLU A 243 4.64 -16.93 22.73
N GLY A 244 4.51 -16.80 24.05
CA GLY A 244 5.54 -16.22 24.93
C GLY A 244 5.99 -14.83 24.49
N LYS A 245 7.31 -14.58 24.50
CA LYS A 245 7.91 -13.28 24.11
C LYS A 245 7.51 -12.80 22.72
N ALA A 246 7.27 -13.71 21.77
CA ALA A 246 6.90 -13.33 20.41
C ALA A 246 5.49 -12.71 20.36
N LYS A 247 4.57 -13.22 21.19
CA LYS A 247 3.23 -12.63 21.38
C LYS A 247 3.30 -11.30 22.12
N GLU A 248 4.11 -11.20 23.17
CA GLU A 248 4.30 -9.95 23.92
C GLU A 248 4.82 -8.80 23.03
N VAL A 249 5.76 -9.08 22.13
CA VAL A 249 6.27 -8.09 21.15
C VAL A 249 5.18 -7.67 20.14
N GLU A 250 4.31 -8.58 19.75
CA GLU A 250 3.18 -8.31 18.85
C GLU A 250 2.10 -7.47 19.54
N GLU A 251 1.76 -7.78 20.79
CA GLU A 251 0.81 -7.03 21.62
C GLU A 251 1.31 -5.61 21.88
N ARG A 252 2.61 -5.43 22.22
CA ARG A 252 3.25 -4.12 22.33
C ARG A 252 3.20 -3.33 21.02
N ARG A 253 3.38 -3.99 19.86
CA ARG A 253 3.23 -3.33 18.55
C ARG A 253 1.80 -2.89 18.31
N ALA A 254 0.83 -3.77 18.56
CA ALA A 254 -0.59 -3.47 18.36
C ALA A 254 -1.08 -2.35 19.30
N HIS A 255 -0.52 -2.22 20.51
CA HIS A 255 -0.74 -1.07 21.38
C HIS A 255 -0.20 0.22 20.74
N LEU A 256 1.09 0.28 20.39
CA LEU A 256 1.68 1.48 19.77
C LEU A 256 0.97 1.90 18.47
N LYS A 257 0.51 0.93 17.66
CA LYS A 257 -0.32 1.21 16.48
C LYS A 257 -1.64 1.91 16.84
N ARG A 258 -2.34 1.47 17.89
CA ARG A 258 -3.61 2.08 18.33
C ARG A 258 -3.39 3.48 18.89
N ASP A 259 -2.31 3.67 19.63
CA ASP A 259 -1.93 4.99 20.15
C ASP A 259 -1.70 5.96 18.97
N LEU A 260 -0.92 5.54 17.96
CA LEU A 260 -0.70 6.33 16.75
C LEU A 260 -2.00 6.57 15.95
N LEU A 261 -2.86 5.55 15.77
CA LEU A 261 -4.16 5.69 15.08
C LEU A 261 -5.02 6.83 15.68
N HIS A 262 -4.99 7.01 17.00
CA HIS A 262 -5.79 8.00 17.70
C HIS A 262 -5.11 9.36 17.92
N HIS A 263 -3.84 9.54 17.52
CA HIS A 263 -3.11 10.79 17.69
C HIS A 263 -2.96 11.60 16.40
N GLU A 264 -3.16 12.92 16.52
CA GLU A 264 -3.04 13.90 15.42
C GLU A 264 -1.60 14.40 15.25
N ALA A 265 -0.79 14.39 16.31
CA ALA A 265 0.53 15.02 16.35
C ALA A 265 1.68 14.00 16.36
N TRP A 266 1.69 13.06 15.40
CA TRP A 266 2.65 11.94 15.34
C TRP A 266 4.13 12.33 15.53
N GLY A 267 4.53 13.54 15.11
CA GLY A 267 5.88 14.07 15.34
C GLY A 267 6.32 14.11 16.81
N HIS A 268 5.38 14.16 17.75
CA HIS A 268 5.63 14.13 19.19
C HIS A 268 5.63 12.72 19.79
N HIS A 269 5.19 11.69 19.04
CA HIS A 269 5.13 10.28 19.50
C HIS A 269 6.42 9.49 19.25
N LEU A 270 7.54 10.20 19.06
CA LEU A 270 8.86 9.61 18.87
C LEU A 270 9.38 8.85 20.09
N GLU A 271 9.04 9.25 21.32
CA GLU A 271 9.49 8.56 22.53
C GLU A 271 8.81 7.19 22.71
N PRO A 272 7.48 7.02 22.54
CA PRO A 272 6.84 5.72 22.41
C PRO A 272 7.42 4.83 21.30
N ILE A 273 7.62 5.37 20.09
CA ILE A 273 8.21 4.61 18.97
C ILE A 273 9.63 4.16 19.31
N ALA A 274 10.47 5.05 19.85
CA ALA A 274 11.83 4.71 20.23
C ALA A 274 11.90 3.71 21.41
N THR A 275 10.97 3.80 22.35
CA THR A 275 10.87 2.86 23.48
C THR A 275 10.46 1.47 23.01
N TYR A 276 9.48 1.37 22.11
CA TYR A 276 9.11 0.10 21.47
C TYR A 276 10.32 -0.50 20.73
N LEU A 277 10.97 0.26 19.86
CA LEU A 277 12.14 -0.17 19.09
C LEU A 277 13.29 -0.62 20.01
N TYR A 278 13.62 0.15 21.05
CA TYR A 278 14.63 -0.22 22.04
C TYR A 278 14.27 -1.51 22.81
N SER A 279 12.97 -1.77 23.01
CA SER A 279 12.47 -2.97 23.69
C SER A 279 12.46 -4.25 22.83
N LEU A 280 12.77 -4.17 21.53
CA LEU A 280 12.83 -5.34 20.64
C LEU A 280 14.01 -6.28 20.92
N ASP A 281 14.97 -5.83 21.74
CA ASP A 281 16.21 -6.52 22.12
C ASP A 281 17.18 -6.79 20.94
N THR A 282 18.47 -6.73 21.26
CA THR A 282 19.58 -6.77 20.30
C THR A 282 19.56 -8.05 19.45
N PHE A 283 19.07 -9.15 20.03
CA PHE A 283 18.96 -10.47 19.42
C PHE A 283 18.01 -10.56 18.22
N ASN A 284 17.02 -9.67 18.10
CA ASN A 284 16.12 -9.64 16.93
C ASN A 284 16.69 -8.84 15.74
N LEU A 285 17.80 -8.13 15.93
CA LEU A 285 18.38 -7.24 14.91
C LEU A 285 19.54 -7.86 14.13
N TYR A 286 20.12 -8.94 14.65
CA TYR A 286 21.32 -9.56 14.11
C TYR A 286 21.19 -11.08 14.20
N ASN A 287 21.10 -11.75 13.05
CA ASN A 287 21.07 -13.22 12.99
C ASN A 287 22.38 -13.87 13.46
N VAL A 288 23.47 -13.09 13.57
CA VAL A 288 24.81 -13.58 13.90
C VAL A 288 25.49 -12.62 14.89
N PHE A 289 26.06 -13.20 15.94
CA PHE A 289 26.91 -12.53 16.93
C PHE A 289 28.28 -13.20 16.93
N LYS A 290 29.34 -12.40 17.12
CA LYS A 290 30.67 -12.90 17.47
C LYS A 290 30.85 -12.82 18.99
N VAL A 291 31.48 -13.83 19.57
CA VAL A 291 31.94 -13.81 20.97
C VAL A 291 33.37 -13.26 21.00
N ASP A 292 33.70 -12.39 21.95
CA ASP A 292 35.09 -11.98 22.18
C ASP A 292 35.82 -12.86 23.20
N ILE A 293 37.12 -12.61 23.43
CA ILE A 293 37.95 -13.42 24.34
C ILE A 293 37.56 -13.31 25.82
N TRP A 294 36.62 -12.43 26.16
CA TRP A 294 36.07 -12.25 27.51
C TRP A 294 34.61 -12.75 27.62
N GLY A 295 34.06 -13.32 26.54
CA GLY A 295 32.71 -13.89 26.51
C GLY A 295 31.60 -12.90 26.11
N ASN A 296 31.92 -11.65 25.76
CA ASN A 296 30.88 -10.69 25.36
C ASN A 296 30.38 -10.95 23.94
N LEU A 297 29.08 -10.79 23.71
CA LEU A 297 28.45 -10.88 22.40
C LEU A 297 28.48 -9.53 21.68
N HIS A 298 29.02 -9.51 20.47
CA HIS A 298 29.03 -8.35 19.58
C HIS A 298 28.25 -8.67 18.29
N PRO A 299 27.31 -7.82 17.85
CA PRO A 299 26.56 -8.07 16.63
C PRO A 299 27.44 -8.01 15.37
N VAL A 300 27.13 -8.84 14.37
CA VAL A 300 27.79 -8.81 13.05
C VAL A 300 26.95 -7.98 12.08
N PRO A 301 27.37 -6.76 11.65
CA PRO A 301 26.48 -5.85 10.93
C PRO A 301 26.12 -6.22 9.49
N SER A 302 26.86 -7.17 8.89
CA SER A 302 26.66 -7.62 7.52
C SER A 302 27.01 -9.10 7.42
N TYR A 303 26.00 -9.96 7.56
CA TYR A 303 26.10 -11.38 7.19
C TYR A 303 25.33 -11.57 5.88
N GLN A 304 26.03 -11.91 4.80
CA GLN A 304 25.38 -12.34 3.57
C GLN A 304 24.76 -13.71 3.82
N ARG A 305 23.42 -13.79 3.82
CA ARG A 305 22.74 -15.06 3.56
C ARG A 305 23.11 -15.49 2.14
N CYS A 306 23.55 -16.72 2.02
CA CYS A 306 23.60 -17.45 0.76
C CYS A 306 22.45 -18.46 0.82
N HIS A 307 21.83 -18.75 -0.32
CA HIS A 307 20.84 -19.81 -0.47
C HIS A 307 21.35 -20.85 -1.47
N PHE A 308 20.85 -22.09 -1.38
CA PHE A 308 21.25 -23.16 -2.30
C PHE A 308 20.94 -22.86 -3.78
N GLY A 309 20.07 -21.88 -4.07
CA GLY A 309 19.83 -21.36 -5.43
C GLY A 309 20.92 -20.43 -5.96
N ASP A 310 21.68 -19.75 -5.08
CA ASP A 310 22.77 -18.84 -5.48
C ASP A 310 24.04 -19.62 -5.89
N LEU A 311 24.11 -20.89 -5.49
CA LEU A 311 25.21 -21.80 -5.79
C LEU A 311 24.93 -22.54 -7.10
N VAL A 312 25.57 -22.14 -8.19
CA VAL A 312 25.36 -22.78 -9.50
C VAL A 312 26.00 -24.17 -9.55
N GLY A 313 25.19 -25.20 -9.86
CA GLY A 313 25.63 -26.59 -9.98
C GLY A 313 25.68 -27.34 -8.64
N TYR A 314 26.40 -28.47 -8.60
CA TYR A 314 26.55 -29.34 -7.41
C TYR A 314 25.23 -29.93 -6.84
N GLU A 315 24.18 -30.09 -7.66
CA GLU A 315 22.84 -30.50 -7.19
C GLU A 315 22.84 -31.85 -6.45
N ARG A 316 23.73 -32.79 -6.82
CA ARG A 316 23.87 -34.07 -6.12
C ARG A 316 24.43 -33.87 -4.72
N GLU A 317 25.46 -33.05 -4.58
CA GLU A 317 26.12 -32.75 -3.32
C GLU A 317 25.21 -31.93 -2.40
N LYS A 318 24.45 -30.96 -2.94
CA LYS A 318 23.37 -30.25 -2.23
C LYS A 318 22.31 -31.20 -1.72
N ALA A 319 21.81 -32.11 -2.56
CA ALA A 319 20.77 -33.06 -2.17
C ALA A 319 21.23 -33.99 -1.03
N ILE A 320 22.50 -34.38 -1.00
CA ILE A 320 23.09 -35.15 0.11
C ILE A 320 23.14 -34.31 1.39
N LEU A 321 23.64 -33.07 1.32
CA LEU A 321 23.69 -32.14 2.45
C LEU A 321 22.30 -31.89 3.06
N VAL A 322 21.31 -31.59 2.23
CA VAL A 322 19.92 -31.37 2.67
C VAL A 322 19.32 -32.65 3.26
N LYS A 323 19.53 -33.82 2.64
CA LYS A 323 19.00 -35.11 3.11
C LYS A 323 19.52 -35.48 4.50
N GLU A 324 20.83 -35.50 4.71
CA GLU A 324 21.40 -35.91 6.00
C GLU A 324 21.09 -34.86 7.07
N THR A 325 21.14 -33.56 6.75
CA THR A 325 20.79 -32.50 7.73
C THR A 325 19.31 -32.57 8.13
N ALA A 326 18.40 -32.83 7.18
CA ALA A 326 16.99 -33.05 7.49
C ALA A 326 16.78 -34.31 8.36
N ALA A 327 17.55 -35.39 8.13
CA ALA A 327 17.50 -36.58 8.97
C ALA A 327 18.01 -36.28 10.41
N PHE A 328 19.08 -35.51 10.56
CA PHE A 328 19.65 -35.09 11.84
C PHE A 328 18.65 -34.25 12.65
N LEU A 329 18.05 -33.24 12.02
CA LEU A 329 17.02 -32.39 12.63
C LEU A 329 15.75 -33.18 13.03
N ASN A 330 15.49 -34.32 12.39
CA ASN A 330 14.41 -35.25 12.74
C ASN A 330 14.83 -36.34 13.75
N GLY A 331 16.02 -36.25 14.36
CA GLY A 331 16.49 -37.20 15.37
C GLY A 331 16.77 -38.61 14.83
N LYS A 332 17.07 -38.75 13.54
CA LYS A 332 17.38 -40.02 12.88
C LYS A 332 18.89 -40.24 12.78
N ASP A 333 19.31 -41.49 12.61
CA ASP A 333 20.71 -41.82 12.32
C ASP A 333 21.19 -41.12 11.03
N THR A 334 22.40 -40.57 11.08
CA THR A 334 22.97 -39.73 10.01
C THR A 334 24.46 -39.94 9.82
N ASN A 335 24.94 -39.68 8.61
CA ASN A 335 26.35 -39.77 8.26
C ASN A 335 27.05 -38.42 8.46
N ASN A 336 28.24 -38.43 9.05
CA ASN A 336 29.10 -37.24 9.11
C ASN A 336 29.58 -36.87 7.69
N ILE A 337 29.23 -35.69 7.19
CA ILE A 337 29.63 -35.22 5.86
C ILE A 337 30.96 -34.47 5.92
N PHE A 338 31.93 -34.90 5.10
CA PHE A 338 33.22 -34.22 4.94
C PHE A 338 33.32 -33.59 3.54
N ILE A 339 33.30 -32.25 3.47
CA ILE A 339 33.38 -31.50 2.20
C ILE A 339 34.83 -31.12 1.90
N TYR A 340 35.36 -31.61 0.77
CA TYR A 340 36.72 -31.33 0.30
C TYR A 340 36.72 -30.81 -1.15
N GLY A 341 37.86 -30.27 -1.60
CA GLY A 341 38.04 -29.70 -2.94
C GLY A 341 38.84 -28.39 -2.94
N PRO A 342 39.20 -27.83 -4.11
CA PRO A 342 40.05 -26.64 -4.24
C PRO A 342 39.52 -25.39 -3.51
N PRO A 343 40.36 -24.39 -3.18
CA PRO A 343 39.89 -23.10 -2.67
C PRO A 343 38.96 -22.42 -3.70
N GLY A 344 38.01 -21.61 -3.23
CA GLY A 344 37.05 -20.89 -4.07
C GLY A 344 35.84 -21.69 -4.57
N THR A 345 35.85 -23.03 -4.52
CA THR A 345 34.76 -23.90 -5.05
C THR A 345 33.51 -23.97 -4.15
N GLY A 346 33.06 -22.85 -3.59
CA GLY A 346 31.80 -22.74 -2.85
C GLY A 346 31.68 -23.49 -1.52
N LYS A 347 32.63 -24.35 -1.11
CA LYS A 347 32.49 -25.27 0.05
C LYS A 347 31.92 -24.63 1.33
N SER A 348 32.46 -23.48 1.76
CA SER A 348 31.97 -22.76 2.95
C SER A 348 30.60 -22.11 2.68
N SER A 349 30.37 -21.62 1.46
CA SER A 349 29.07 -21.10 1.03
C SER A 349 27.99 -22.19 1.04
N SER A 350 28.32 -23.44 0.69
CA SER A 350 27.40 -24.58 0.76
C SER A 350 26.98 -24.95 2.19
N ILE A 351 27.81 -24.63 3.18
CA ILE A 351 27.44 -24.73 4.61
C ILE A 351 26.62 -23.49 5.03
N ASN A 352 27.05 -22.28 4.64
CA ASN A 352 26.32 -21.04 4.93
C ASN A 352 24.98 -20.91 4.17
N ALA A 353 24.68 -21.81 3.24
CA ALA A 353 23.40 -21.94 2.52
C ALA A 353 22.50 -23.06 3.05
N LEU A 354 22.99 -23.83 4.04
CA LEU A 354 22.33 -24.92 4.74
C LEU A 354 21.87 -24.50 6.16
N LEU A 355 22.36 -23.34 6.64
CA LEU A 355 22.16 -22.75 7.96
C LEU A 355 21.39 -21.41 7.89
#